data_AF-D6TDQ1-F1
#
_entry.id   AF-D6TDQ1-F1
#
_cell.length_a   1.000
_cell.length_b   1.000
_cell.length_c   1.000
_cell.angle_alpha   90.00
_cell.angle_beta   90.00
_cell.angle_gamma   90.00
#
_symmetry.space_group_name_H-M   'P 1'
#
loop_
_entity.id
_entity.type
_entity.pdbx_description
1 polymer ?
#
loop_
_entity_poly.entity_id
_entity_poly.type
_entity_poly.pdbx_seq_one_letter_code
_entity_poly.pdbx_strand_id
1 'polypeptide(L)'
;MEKDVTQQQGRITDNLARIIQIVQVEGRSGELRVGRGEGINAEIGSIGFTNGQIVFAQIGSYMGPDALNILINWGKCVFVFIPHLTTGPLQRQTGPIQSQRETSPIVPQMRQLSPPQTDQPNAASANSAVPLTAVPRATMSVMKAIGIIEKAGLPRLYRQVILAIDGRQAVGELIRSINCTPEEMSQILQTLEELTIIRVVR
;
A
#
# COMPACT_ATOMS: atom_id res chain seq x y z
N MET A 1 35.68 3.09 2.89
CA MET A 1 34.47 2.93 3.69
C MET A 1 33.84 4.30 3.88
N GLU A 2 32.59 4.42 3.45
CA GLU A 2 31.56 5.36 3.93
C GLU A 2 31.82 6.86 3.87
N LYS A 3 31.03 7.56 3.04
CA LYS A 3 29.97 8.48 3.50
C LYS A 3 29.31 9.19 2.30
N ASP A 4 28.49 8.47 1.55
CA ASP A 4 27.43 9.11 0.75
C ASP A 4 26.26 9.44 1.67
N VAL A 5 26.47 10.40 2.57
CA VAL A 5 25.38 11.08 3.27
C VAL A 5 24.87 12.14 2.31
N THR A 6 23.88 11.78 1.51
CA THR A 6 23.19 12.72 0.63
C THR A 6 22.60 13.82 1.52
N GLN A 7 23.21 15.02 1.46
CA GLN A 7 22.81 16.22 2.18
C GLN A 7 21.43 16.68 1.71
N GLN A 8 20.36 16.05 2.17
CA GLN A 8 19.08 16.72 2.25
C GLN A 8 19.15 17.63 3.50
N GLN A 9 19.21 18.94 3.28
CA GLN A 9 19.32 19.94 4.36
C GLN A 9 18.20 19.73 5.39
N GLY A 10 18.57 19.23 6.57
CA GLY A 10 17.65 19.08 7.68
C GLY A 10 17.08 20.43 8.10
N ARG A 11 15.75 20.51 8.23
CA ARG A 11 15.04 21.68 8.72
C ARG A 11 14.89 21.57 10.22
N ILE A 12 15.10 22.66 10.94
CA ILE A 12 14.93 22.71 12.39
C ILE A 12 13.47 23.06 12.69
N THR A 13 12.85 22.33 13.62
CA THR A 13 11.52 22.66 14.16
C THR A 13 11.53 22.54 15.68
N ASP A 14 10.76 23.38 16.34
CA ASP A 14 10.46 23.34 17.78
C ASP A 14 9.28 22.43 18.13
N ASN A 15 8.50 21.98 17.15
CA ASN A 15 7.31 21.17 17.36
C ASN A 15 7.11 20.16 16.23
N LEU A 16 7.53 18.92 16.46
CA LEU A 16 7.40 17.86 15.46
C LEU A 16 5.94 17.52 15.14
N ALA A 17 5.05 17.55 16.13
CA ALA A 17 3.62 17.27 15.95
C ALA A 17 3.00 18.18 14.89
N ARG A 18 3.41 19.46 14.84
CA ARG A 18 2.95 20.41 13.82
C ARG A 18 3.39 20.01 12.42
N ILE A 19 4.64 19.57 12.25
CA ILE A 19 5.14 19.10 10.95
C ILE A 19 4.40 17.85 10.50
N ILE A 20 4.19 16.90 11.41
CA ILE A 20 3.39 15.70 11.15
C ILE A 20 1.99 16.09 10.65
N GLN A 21 1.30 17.00 11.33
CA GLN A 21 -0.03 17.47 10.91
C GLN A 21 -0.02 18.11 9.52
N ILE A 22 0.97 18.95 9.22
CA ILE A 22 1.10 19.58 7.89
C ILE A 22 1.22 18.50 6.81
N VAL A 23 2.08 17.50 7.02
CA VAL A 23 2.27 16.38 6.07
C VAL A 23 0.97 15.58 5.88
N GLN A 24 0.19 15.36 6.95
CA GLN A 24 -1.11 14.68 6.87
C GLN A 24 -2.13 15.48 6.07
N VAL A 25 -2.27 16.79 6.37
CA VAL A 25 -3.22 17.68 5.69
C VAL A 25 -2.88 17.86 4.21
N GLU A 26 -1.59 17.96 3.89
CA GLU A 26 -1.14 18.08 2.50
C GLU A 26 -1.22 16.77 1.71
N GLY A 27 -1.61 15.65 2.35
CA GLY A 27 -1.68 14.35 1.68
C GLY A 27 -0.32 13.86 1.19
N ARG A 28 0.77 14.37 1.77
CA ARG A 28 2.12 14.04 1.29
C ARG A 28 2.47 12.61 1.64
N SER A 29 3.25 12.01 0.75
CA SER A 29 3.66 10.62 0.87
C SER A 29 5.19 10.57 0.84
N GLY A 30 5.79 9.93 1.83
CA GLY A 30 7.24 9.95 2.03
C GLY A 30 7.66 9.44 3.39
N GLU A 31 8.94 9.57 3.69
CA GLU A 31 9.51 9.27 5.00
C GLU A 31 9.98 10.56 5.66
N LEU A 32 9.47 10.84 6.86
CA LEU A 32 9.95 11.92 7.70
C LEU A 32 10.97 11.34 8.68
N ARG A 33 12.25 11.64 8.43
CA ARG A 33 13.34 11.29 9.35
C ARG A 33 13.57 12.45 10.28
N VAL A 34 13.65 12.16 11.58
CA VAL A 34 13.80 13.18 12.61
C VAL A 34 14.96 12.81 13.52
N GLY A 35 15.72 13.80 13.96
CA GLY A 35 16.83 13.66 14.87
C GLY A 35 16.72 14.68 15.99
N ARG A 36 16.94 14.25 17.24
CA ARG A 36 17.11 15.15 18.38
C ARG A 36 18.36 14.78 19.17
N GLY A 37 18.91 15.74 19.90
CA GLY A 37 20.13 15.55 20.69
C GLY A 37 21.41 15.69 19.87
N GLU A 38 22.54 15.62 20.56
CA GLU A 38 23.89 15.78 19.99
C GLU A 38 24.79 14.63 20.46
N GLY A 39 25.69 14.18 19.58
CA GLY A 39 26.68 13.15 19.90
C GLY A 39 26.08 11.76 20.13
N ILE A 40 26.50 11.09 21.20
CA ILE A 40 26.10 9.71 21.54
C ILE A 40 24.64 9.58 22.00
N ASN A 41 24.01 10.68 22.39
CA ASN A 41 22.61 10.73 22.81
C ASN A 41 21.71 11.21 21.66
N ALA A 42 22.20 11.21 20.43
CA ALA A 42 21.40 11.54 19.26
C ALA A 42 20.35 10.45 19.05
N GLU A 43 19.09 10.80 19.24
CA GLU A 43 17.96 9.93 18.99
C GLU A 43 17.44 10.20 17.59
N ILE A 44 17.30 9.14 16.78
CA ILE A 44 16.80 9.21 15.43
C ILE A 44 15.46 8.47 15.36
N GLY A 45 14.44 9.18 14.90
CA GLY A 45 13.12 8.65 14.60
C GLY A 45 12.83 8.68 13.10
N SER A 46 11.89 7.85 12.66
CA SER A 46 11.44 7.80 11.27
C SER A 46 9.94 7.54 11.23
N ILE A 47 9.21 8.30 10.42
CA ILE A 47 7.77 8.18 10.24
C ILE A 47 7.47 8.02 8.75
N GLY A 48 6.82 6.93 8.38
CA GLY A 48 6.34 6.71 7.02
C GLY A 48 4.96 7.30 6.83
N PHE A 49 4.78 8.05 5.74
CA PHE A 49 3.53 8.62 5.29
C PHE A 49 3.13 8.05 3.93
N THR A 50 1.84 7.75 3.75
CA THR A 50 1.22 7.36 2.48
C THR A 50 -0.10 8.10 2.33
N ASN A 51 -0.22 8.96 1.33
CA ASN A 51 -1.36 9.83 1.09
C ASN A 51 -1.79 10.61 2.35
N GLY A 52 -0.81 11.17 3.08
CA GLY A 52 -1.06 11.86 4.35
C GLY A 52 -1.41 10.95 5.54
N GLN A 53 -1.46 9.63 5.38
CA GLN A 53 -1.66 8.70 6.49
C GLN A 53 -0.34 8.14 7.01
N ILE A 54 -0.20 8.04 8.32
CA ILE A 54 0.97 7.41 8.94
C ILE A 54 0.87 5.89 8.76
N VAL A 55 1.83 5.30 8.06
CA VAL A 55 1.87 3.85 7.81
C VAL A 55 2.85 3.11 8.70
N PHE A 56 3.86 3.81 9.23
CA PHE A 56 4.74 3.28 10.28
C PHE A 56 5.42 4.42 11.04
N ALA A 57 5.87 4.14 12.25
CA ALA A 57 6.74 5.01 13.03
C ALA A 57 7.78 4.15 13.77
N GLN A 58 9.00 4.67 13.90
CA GLN A 58 10.10 3.99 14.58
C GLN A 58 11.01 5.00 15.27
N ILE A 59 11.51 4.65 16.46
CA ILE A 59 12.62 5.34 17.14
C ILE A 59 13.49 4.28 17.79
N GLY A 60 14.72 4.09 17.30
CA GLY A 60 15.60 3.03 17.81
C GLY A 60 14.88 1.68 17.86
N SER A 61 14.67 1.16 19.08
CA SER A 61 13.98 -0.12 19.35
C SER A 61 12.45 0.00 19.48
N TYR A 62 11.89 1.20 19.59
CA TYR A 62 10.44 1.41 19.64
C TYR A 62 9.87 1.46 18.23
N MET A 63 8.71 0.83 18.01
CA MET A 63 8.04 0.78 16.70
C MET A 63 6.53 0.94 16.85
N GLY A 64 5.88 1.42 15.79
CA GLY A 64 4.43 1.54 15.71
C GLY A 64 3.87 2.69 16.57
N PRO A 65 2.72 2.50 17.23
CA PRO A 65 2.04 3.58 17.95
C PRO A 65 2.86 4.10 19.15
N ASP A 66 3.65 3.25 19.82
CA ASP A 66 4.52 3.68 20.93
C ASP A 66 5.61 4.65 20.46
N ALA A 67 6.26 4.32 19.34
CA ALA A 67 7.23 5.22 18.71
C ALA A 67 6.57 6.55 18.29
N LEU A 68 5.36 6.48 17.72
CA LEU A 68 4.64 7.68 17.31
C LEU A 68 4.31 8.59 18.50
N ASN A 69 3.86 8.01 19.62
CA ASN A 69 3.53 8.78 20.83
C ASN A 69 4.75 9.51 21.38
N ILE A 70 5.91 8.85 21.37
CA ILE A 70 7.19 9.47 21.76
C ILE A 70 7.55 10.60 20.79
N LEU A 71 7.46 10.37 19.47
CA LEU A 71 7.80 11.35 18.43
C LEU A 71 6.93 12.60 18.50
N ILE A 72 5.62 12.46 18.71
CA ILE A 72 4.69 13.60 18.80
C ILE A 72 5.06 14.51 19.99
N ASN A 73 5.64 13.94 21.05
CA ASN A 73 6.10 14.68 22.21
C ASN A 73 7.52 15.27 22.05
N TRP A 74 8.16 15.11 20.88
CA TRP A 74 9.44 15.75 20.61
C TRP A 74 9.26 17.24 20.31
N GLY A 75 9.96 18.06 21.09
CA GLY A 75 10.07 19.50 20.86
C GLY A 75 11.11 19.81 19.78
N LYS A 76 12.17 20.52 20.17
CA LYS A 76 13.25 20.94 19.27
C LYS A 76 13.96 19.75 18.63
N CYS A 77 13.81 19.60 17.32
CA CYS A 77 14.41 18.54 16.53
C CYS A 77 14.76 19.02 15.11
N VAL A 78 15.61 18.25 14.44
CA VAL A 78 15.95 18.42 13.04
C VAL A 78 15.20 17.36 12.26
N PHE A 79 14.50 17.74 11.20
CA PHE A 79 13.76 16.81 10.36
C PHE A 79 14.15 16.92 8.89
N VAL A 80 14.04 15.81 8.19
CA VAL A 80 14.21 15.69 6.76
C VAL A 80 13.00 14.93 6.24
N PHE A 81 12.23 15.55 5.34
CA PHE A 81 11.18 14.85 4.63
C PHE A 81 11.74 14.34 3.31
N ILE A 82 11.85 13.03 3.19
CA ILE A 82 12.26 12.34 1.98
C ILE A 82 10.96 11.97 1.26
N PRO A 83 10.55 12.74 0.24
CA PRO A 83 9.38 12.36 -0.55
C PRO A 83 9.67 11.00 -1.17
N HIS A 84 8.76 10.04 -0.98
CA HIS A 84 8.81 8.90 -1.87
C HIS A 84 8.29 9.41 -3.21
N LEU A 85 9.19 9.52 -4.18
CA LEU A 85 8.74 9.49 -5.56
C LEU A 85 8.06 8.14 -5.69
N THR A 86 6.79 8.12 -6.07
CA THR A 86 6.00 6.90 -6.24
C THR A 86 6.55 6.10 -7.43
N THR A 87 7.77 5.60 -7.32
CA THR A 87 8.30 4.47 -8.07
C THR A 87 7.78 3.23 -7.37
N GLY A 88 6.69 2.67 -7.89
CA GLY A 88 6.21 1.28 -7.77
C GLY A 88 6.40 0.53 -6.43
N PRO A 89 5.34 -0.09 -5.90
CA PRO A 89 5.30 -0.55 -4.52
C PRO A 89 6.29 -1.69 -4.25
N LEU A 90 7.23 -1.46 -3.33
CA LEU A 90 7.94 -2.51 -2.61
C LEU A 90 7.78 -2.29 -1.11
N GLN A 91 7.17 -3.30 -0.49
CA GLN A 91 7.57 -3.85 0.81
C GLN A 91 7.02 -3.19 2.08
N ARG A 92 5.77 -3.54 2.41
CA ARG A 92 5.39 -3.80 3.81
C ARG A 92 5.78 -5.23 4.14
N GLN A 93 6.63 -5.44 5.14
CA GLN A 93 6.54 -6.56 6.06
C GLN A 93 7.62 -6.45 7.15
N THR A 94 7.18 -6.32 8.40
CA THR A 94 7.53 -7.24 9.50
C THR A 94 6.49 -7.09 10.61
N GLY A 95 5.79 -8.18 10.92
CA GLY A 95 4.94 -8.30 12.13
C GLY A 95 5.78 -8.51 13.40
N PRO A 96 5.15 -8.81 14.56
CA PRO A 96 4.41 -10.08 14.70
C PRO A 96 3.05 -10.00 15.45
N ILE A 97 2.32 -11.10 15.25
CA ILE A 97 1.13 -11.64 15.93
C ILE A 97 0.99 -11.26 17.41
N GLN A 98 -0.20 -10.75 17.79
CA GLN A 98 -0.83 -11.08 19.08
C GLN A 98 -2.33 -11.31 18.87
N SER A 99 -2.70 -12.59 18.99
CA SER A 99 -4.06 -13.02 19.32
C SER A 99 -4.38 -12.55 20.74
N GLN A 100 -5.52 -11.89 20.96
CA GLN A 100 -6.25 -12.02 22.23
C GLN A 100 -7.70 -11.51 22.12
N ARG A 101 -8.61 -12.49 22.12
CA ARG A 101 -9.90 -12.58 22.84
C ARG A 101 -10.81 -11.36 22.92
N GLU A 102 -11.99 -11.55 22.32
CA GLU A 102 -13.30 -11.53 22.98
C GLU A 102 -13.35 -10.86 24.37
N THR A 103 -14.08 -9.76 24.43
CA THR A 103 -15.29 -9.65 25.29
C THR A 103 -16.10 -8.44 24.82
N SER A 104 -17.14 -8.70 24.04
CA SER A 104 -18.20 -7.73 23.79
C SER A 104 -19.17 -7.77 24.97
N PRO A 105 -19.49 -6.65 25.64
CA PRO A 105 -20.64 -6.61 26.53
C PRO A 105 -21.93 -6.63 25.69
N ILE A 106 -22.71 -7.66 25.96
CA ILE A 106 -24.07 -7.93 25.51
C ILE A 106 -24.96 -6.71 25.74
N VAL A 107 -25.60 -6.21 24.69
CA VAL A 107 -26.84 -5.44 24.78
C VAL A 107 -27.96 -6.23 24.09
N PRO A 108 -29.04 -6.62 24.79
CA PRO A 108 -30.17 -7.28 24.18
C PRO A 108 -31.17 -6.23 23.70
N GLN A 109 -31.34 -6.06 22.39
CA GLN A 109 -32.47 -5.29 21.86
C GLN A 109 -33.17 -5.99 20.70
N MET A 110 -34.21 -6.71 21.13
CA MET A 110 -35.53 -6.91 20.53
C MET A 110 -35.66 -7.00 19.00
N ARG A 111 -36.13 -8.19 18.60
CA ARG A 111 -36.93 -8.54 17.42
C ARG A 111 -37.74 -7.37 16.85
N GLN A 112 -37.65 -7.18 15.54
CA GLN A 112 -38.83 -6.85 14.74
C GLN A 112 -38.78 -7.56 13.38
N LEU A 113 -39.74 -8.48 13.20
CA LEU A 113 -40.06 -9.17 11.95
C LEU A 113 -40.80 -8.22 11.01
N SER A 114 -40.46 -8.22 9.72
CA SER A 114 -41.38 -8.12 8.56
C SER A 114 -40.63 -8.24 7.21
N PRO A 115 -41.06 -9.10 6.27
CA PRO A 115 -40.83 -9.01 4.80
C PRO A 115 -42.07 -8.34 4.12
N PRO A 116 -42.25 -8.24 2.76
CA PRO A 116 -41.50 -8.76 1.60
C PRO A 116 -41.26 -7.77 0.41
N GLN A 117 -40.42 -8.23 -0.54
CA GLN A 117 -40.34 -7.96 -2.00
C GLN A 117 -40.57 -6.55 -2.61
N THR A 118 -39.58 -6.11 -3.39
CA THR A 118 -39.84 -5.58 -4.74
C THR A 118 -38.68 -5.93 -5.69
N ASP A 119 -39.00 -6.70 -6.72
CA ASP A 119 -38.29 -6.76 -8.00
C ASP A 119 -38.02 -5.36 -8.56
N GLN A 120 -36.80 -5.08 -9.01
CA GLN A 120 -36.66 -4.54 -10.36
C GLN A 120 -35.27 -4.80 -10.94
N PRO A 121 -35.22 -5.21 -12.23
CA PRO A 121 -33.99 -5.39 -12.98
C PRO A 121 -33.60 -4.05 -13.61
N ASN A 122 -32.29 -3.75 -13.67
CA ASN A 122 -31.83 -2.90 -14.77
C ASN A 122 -30.46 -3.35 -15.27
N ALA A 123 -30.51 -3.76 -16.52
CA ALA A 123 -29.38 -4.16 -17.33
C ALA A 123 -28.55 -2.94 -17.74
N ALA A 124 -27.33 -3.26 -18.19
CA ALA A 124 -26.46 -2.42 -19.03
C ALA A 124 -25.74 -1.25 -18.36
N SER A 125 -24.66 -1.59 -17.67
CA SER A 125 -23.35 -1.05 -18.09
C SER A 125 -22.47 -2.22 -18.50
N ALA A 126 -22.67 -2.65 -19.75
CA ALA A 126 -21.64 -3.37 -20.48
C ALA A 126 -20.50 -2.37 -20.72
N ASN A 127 -19.38 -2.55 -20.01
CA ASN A 127 -18.10 -2.82 -20.66
C ASN A 127 -17.00 -3.07 -19.61
N SER A 128 -16.42 -4.27 -19.71
CA SER A 128 -15.11 -4.66 -19.14
C SER A 128 -14.96 -4.88 -17.63
N ALA A 129 -16.02 -5.27 -16.91
CA ALA A 129 -15.83 -5.86 -15.58
C ALA A 129 -15.43 -7.35 -15.73
N VAL A 130 -14.15 -7.67 -15.63
CA VAL A 130 -13.70 -9.07 -15.52
C VAL A 130 -14.28 -9.65 -14.24
N PRO A 131 -14.95 -10.83 -14.29
CA PRO A 131 -15.50 -11.43 -13.08
C PRO A 131 -14.35 -11.73 -12.10
N LEU A 132 -14.52 -11.33 -10.84
CA LEU A 132 -13.51 -11.52 -9.77
C LEU A 132 -13.12 -12.99 -9.54
N THR A 133 -13.92 -13.93 -10.04
CA THR A 133 -13.71 -15.38 -10.03
C THR A 133 -12.90 -15.90 -11.22
N ALA A 134 -12.62 -15.06 -12.22
CA ALA A 134 -11.86 -15.49 -13.39
C ALA A 134 -10.43 -15.83 -12.99
N VAL A 135 -9.91 -16.91 -13.57
CA VAL A 135 -8.52 -17.33 -13.35
C VAL A 135 -7.76 -17.04 -14.64
N PRO A 136 -6.97 -15.94 -14.69
CA PRO A 136 -6.09 -15.71 -15.81
C PRO A 136 -5.06 -16.84 -15.89
N ARG A 137 -4.91 -17.41 -17.09
CA ARG A 137 -3.88 -18.40 -17.39
C ARG A 137 -2.88 -17.79 -18.35
N ALA A 138 -1.60 -17.86 -18.01
CA ALA A 138 -0.53 -17.51 -18.95
C ALA A 138 -0.58 -18.48 -20.14
N THR A 139 -0.70 -17.95 -21.36
CA THR A 139 -0.73 -18.74 -22.60
C THR A 139 0.68 -19.02 -23.13
N MET A 140 1.68 -18.32 -22.60
CA MET A 140 3.07 -18.43 -23.00
C MET A 140 4.03 -18.36 -21.81
N SER A 141 5.28 -18.77 -22.04
CA SER A 141 6.34 -18.73 -21.02
C SER A 141 6.61 -17.30 -20.52
N VAL A 142 6.83 -17.15 -19.21
CA VAL A 142 7.13 -15.89 -18.52
C VAL A 142 8.23 -15.07 -19.22
N MET A 143 9.31 -15.70 -19.71
CA MET A 143 10.38 -14.98 -20.40
C MET A 143 9.93 -14.33 -21.72
N LYS A 144 9.10 -15.04 -22.51
CA LYS A 144 8.54 -14.51 -23.77
C LYS A 144 7.56 -13.37 -23.50
N ALA A 145 6.75 -13.53 -22.46
CA ALA A 145 5.81 -12.52 -22.00
C ALA A 145 6.50 -11.23 -21.51
N ILE A 146 7.56 -11.34 -20.70
CA ILE A 146 8.38 -10.20 -20.26
C ILE A 146 8.99 -9.47 -21.47
N GLY A 147 9.49 -10.21 -22.46
CA GLY A 147 10.04 -9.62 -23.69
C GLY A 147 9.02 -8.81 -24.49
N ILE A 148 7.75 -9.26 -24.56
CA ILE A 148 6.66 -8.52 -25.22
C ILE A 148 6.32 -7.26 -24.42
N ILE A 149 6.22 -7.35 -23.09
CA ILE A 149 5.97 -6.20 -22.20
C ILE A 149 7.08 -5.14 -22.35
N GLU A 150 8.33 -5.58 -22.42
CA GLU A 150 9.48 -4.69 -22.64
C GLU A 150 9.43 -3.99 -23.98
N LYS A 151 9.14 -4.75 -25.04
CA LYS A 151 9.02 -4.21 -26.39
C LYS A 151 7.82 -3.24 -26.52
N ALA A 152 6.77 -3.45 -25.74
CA ALA A 152 5.60 -2.57 -25.67
C ALA A 152 5.79 -1.35 -24.75
N GLY A 153 6.93 -1.22 -24.07
CA GLY A 153 7.20 -0.12 -23.14
C GLY A 153 6.29 -0.13 -21.90
N LEU A 154 5.70 -1.28 -21.58
CA LEU A 154 4.67 -1.38 -20.54
C LEU A 154 5.27 -1.29 -19.12
N PRO A 155 4.51 -0.69 -18.17
CA PRO A 155 4.94 -0.53 -16.77
C PRO A 155 5.36 -1.85 -16.10
N ARG A 156 6.26 -1.76 -15.12
CA ARG A 156 6.76 -2.94 -14.37
C ARG A 156 5.65 -3.74 -13.68
N LEU A 157 4.52 -3.10 -13.38
CA LEU A 157 3.33 -3.71 -12.81
C LEU A 157 2.81 -4.88 -13.67
N TYR A 158 2.90 -4.78 -15.00
CA TYR A 158 2.50 -5.84 -15.94
C TYR A 158 3.38 -7.09 -15.79
N ARG A 159 4.69 -6.91 -15.50
CA ARG A 159 5.61 -8.03 -15.26
C ARG A 159 5.32 -8.70 -13.91
N GLN A 160 4.99 -7.91 -12.89
CA GLN A 160 4.59 -8.42 -11.58
C GLN A 160 3.31 -9.25 -11.68
N VAL A 161 2.33 -8.79 -12.47
CA VAL A 161 1.10 -9.56 -12.76
C VAL A 161 1.45 -10.88 -13.43
N ILE A 162 2.33 -10.90 -14.42
CA ILE A 162 2.73 -12.17 -15.08
C ILE A 162 3.50 -13.12 -14.16
N LEU A 163 4.36 -12.57 -13.30
CA LEU A 163 5.08 -13.38 -12.31
C LEU A 163 4.14 -13.94 -11.24
N ALA A 164 3.05 -13.24 -10.92
CA ALA A 164 2.02 -13.70 -10.00
C ALA A 164 1.01 -14.66 -10.65
N ILE A 165 0.80 -14.60 -11.97
CA ILE A 165 -0.07 -15.53 -12.71
C ILE A 165 0.61 -16.91 -12.81
N ASP A 166 0.52 -17.70 -11.75
CA ASP A 166 0.88 -19.13 -11.72
C ASP A 166 -0.26 -20.02 -12.28
N GLY A 167 -1.35 -19.42 -12.76
CA GLY A 167 -2.53 -20.14 -13.29
C GLY A 167 -3.46 -20.72 -12.21
N ARG A 168 -3.24 -20.40 -10.93
CA ARG A 168 -4.08 -20.80 -9.79
C ARG A 168 -4.72 -19.63 -9.04
N GLN A 169 -4.28 -18.40 -9.26
CA GLN A 169 -4.77 -17.23 -8.54
C GLN A 169 -5.94 -16.59 -9.28
N ALA A 170 -7.06 -16.40 -8.58
CA ALA A 170 -8.18 -15.62 -9.09
C ALA A 170 -7.83 -14.12 -9.11
N VAL A 171 -8.53 -13.34 -9.93
CA VAL A 171 -8.33 -11.88 -10.03
C VAL A 171 -8.35 -11.21 -8.65
N GLY A 172 -9.26 -11.61 -7.76
CA GLY A 172 -9.32 -11.08 -6.39
C GLY A 172 -8.06 -11.32 -5.54
N GLU A 173 -7.37 -12.45 -5.74
CA GLU A 173 -6.12 -12.77 -5.04
C GLU A 173 -4.93 -12.04 -5.66
N LEU A 174 -4.93 -11.85 -6.99
CA LEU A 174 -3.92 -11.04 -7.68
C LEU A 174 -3.98 -9.57 -7.24
N ILE A 175 -5.18 -9.00 -7.09
CA ILE A 175 -5.42 -7.66 -6.54
C ILE A 175 -4.80 -7.52 -5.15
N ARG A 176 -5.00 -8.54 -4.29
CA ARG A 176 -4.42 -8.55 -2.93
C ARG A 176 -2.90 -8.72 -2.92
N SER A 177 -2.38 -9.61 -3.76
CA SER A 177 -0.93 -9.87 -3.87
C SER A 177 -0.16 -8.68 -4.42
N ILE A 178 -0.75 -7.95 -5.38
CA ILE A 178 -0.08 -6.85 -6.10
C ILE A 178 -0.46 -5.47 -5.51
N ASN A 179 -1.48 -5.44 -4.65
CA ASN A 179 -2.00 -4.24 -4.00
C ASN A 179 -2.47 -3.15 -4.98
N CYS A 180 -3.00 -3.55 -6.14
CA CYS A 180 -3.58 -2.63 -7.11
C CYS A 180 -5.10 -2.61 -7.00
N THR A 181 -5.75 -1.59 -7.55
CA THR A 181 -7.21 -1.54 -7.55
C THR A 181 -7.80 -2.62 -8.49
N PRO A 182 -9.07 -3.04 -8.27
CA PRO A 182 -9.75 -3.95 -9.19
C PRO A 182 -9.88 -3.37 -10.60
N GLU A 183 -10.00 -2.05 -10.73
CA GLU A 183 -10.07 -1.37 -12.02
C GLU A 183 -8.72 -1.44 -12.76
N GLU A 184 -7.61 -1.13 -12.08
CA GLU A 184 -6.27 -1.26 -12.64
C GLU A 184 -5.95 -2.71 -13.02
N MET A 185 -6.31 -3.68 -12.16
CA MET A 185 -6.13 -5.10 -12.48
C MET A 185 -6.95 -5.50 -13.71
N SER A 186 -8.19 -5.01 -13.82
CA SER A 186 -9.04 -5.28 -14.99
C SER A 186 -8.42 -4.72 -16.27
N GLN A 187 -7.89 -3.50 -16.22
CA GLN A 187 -7.22 -2.86 -17.34
C GLN A 187 -5.92 -3.57 -17.72
N ILE A 188 -5.12 -4.00 -16.74
CA ILE A 188 -3.89 -4.76 -16.97
C ILE A 188 -4.20 -6.13 -17.59
N LEU A 189 -5.19 -6.86 -17.06
CA LEU A 189 -5.58 -8.16 -17.61
C LEU A 189 -6.10 -8.02 -19.04
N GLN A 190 -6.87 -6.96 -19.33
CA GLN A 190 -7.37 -6.67 -20.67
C GLN A 190 -6.23 -6.38 -21.65
N THR A 191 -5.28 -5.52 -21.29
CA THR A 191 -4.10 -5.23 -22.13
C THR A 191 -3.21 -6.48 -22.32
N LEU A 192 -3.07 -7.33 -21.31
CA LEU A 192 -2.30 -8.58 -21.42
C LEU A 192 -3.02 -9.63 -22.28
N GLU A 193 -4.36 -9.62 -22.29
CA GLU A 193 -5.18 -10.44 -23.20
C GLU A 193 -5.08 -9.93 -24.65
N GLU A 194 -5.12 -8.62 -24.88
CA GLU A 194 -4.89 -8.01 -26.20
C GLU A 194 -3.51 -8.36 -26.76
N LEU A 195 -2.49 -8.41 -25.90
CA LEU A 195 -1.14 -8.83 -26.28
C LEU A 195 -0.99 -10.35 -26.43
N THR A 196 -2.08 -11.12 -26.33
CA THR A 196 -2.13 -12.59 -26.39
C THR A 196 -1.28 -13.31 -25.33
N ILE A 197 -0.86 -12.60 -24.28
CA ILE A 197 0.06 -13.08 -23.24
C ILE A 197 -0.64 -13.94 -22.18
N ILE A 198 -1.88 -13.59 -21.89
CA ILE A 198 -2.74 -14.32 -20.96
C ILE A 198 -4.09 -14.60 -21.62
N ARG A 199 -4.78 -15.62 -21.11
CA ARG A 199 -6.18 -15.88 -21.44
C ARG A 199 -6.97 -15.94 -20.14
N VAL A 200 -7.97 -15.08 -20.04
CA VAL A 200 -8.89 -15.08 -18.90
C VAL A 200 -9.96 -16.14 -19.16
N VAL A 201 -9.91 -17.26 -18.46
CA VAL A 201 -10.99 -18.25 -18.51
C VAL A 201 -12.10 -17.74 -17.60
N ARG A 202 -13.18 -17.25 -18.21
CA ARG A 202 -14.39 -16.77 -17.53
C ARG A 202 -15.32 -17.92 -17.22
#